data_AF-A0A817TIN2-F1
#
_entry.id   AF-A0A817TIN2-F1
#
_cell.length_a   1.000
_cell.length_b   1.000
_cell.length_c   1.000
_cell.angle_alpha   90.00
_cell.angle_beta   90.00
_cell.angle_gamma   90.00
#
_symmetry.space_group_name_H-M   'P 1'
#
loop_
_entity.id
_entity.type
_entity.pdbx_description
1 polymer ?
#
loop_
_entity_poly.entity_id
_entity_poly.type
_entity_poly.pdbx_seq_one_letter_code
_entity_poly.pdbx_strand_id
1 'polypeptide(L)'
;MNWQYKQEHSLEQRRFESERIRRRYPDRIPVIVQPLLTSSSSSSSSSSIFTTSLFHSFPSSSSSSSMSCNEAPLTRLENEKFLVPSELSFGQFAYNIRRRLRLRAEHALFFYIGLYGKQPILSSTMEILYNELKDLDGFLYVCYADEKVFG
;
A
#
# COMPACT_ATOMS: atom_id res chain seq x y z
N MET A 1 0.90 -2.05 -7.65
CA MET A 1 0.16 -1.82 -6.39
C MET A 1 -0.90 -0.76 -6.64
N ASN A 2 -2.17 -1.06 -6.34
CA ASN A 2 -3.26 -0.11 -6.54
C ASN A 2 -3.61 0.54 -5.19
N TRP A 3 -3.24 1.81 -5.00
CA TRP A 3 -3.49 2.56 -3.76
C TRP A 3 -4.84 3.27 -3.84
N GLN A 4 -5.77 2.97 -2.93
CA GLN A 4 -7.12 3.58 -2.95
C GLN A 4 -7.06 5.11 -2.85
N TYR A 5 -6.20 5.62 -1.95
CA TYR A 5 -5.96 7.06 -1.80
C TYR A 5 -5.55 7.77 -3.10
N LYS A 6 -4.79 7.09 -3.96
CA LYS A 6 -4.37 7.64 -5.27
C LYS A 6 -5.51 7.62 -6.29
N GLN A 7 -6.53 6.78 -6.12
CA GLN A 7 -7.73 6.76 -6.97
C GLN A 7 -8.73 7.84 -6.55
N GLU A 8 -8.87 8.10 -5.26
CA GLU A 8 -9.78 9.11 -4.72
C GLU A 8 -9.26 10.54 -4.92
N HIS A 9 -7.94 10.73 -4.96
CA HIS A 9 -7.32 12.05 -5.06
C HIS A 9 -6.30 12.16 -6.20
N SER A 10 -6.47 13.19 -7.03
CA SER A 10 -5.53 13.55 -8.11
C SER A 10 -4.13 13.88 -7.57
N LEU A 11 -3.10 13.70 -8.40
CA LEU A 11 -1.70 13.96 -8.03
C LEU A 11 -1.49 15.36 -7.43
N GLU A 12 -2.06 16.39 -8.06
CA GLU A 12 -1.95 17.78 -7.60
C GLU A 12 -2.60 17.99 -6.22
N GLN A 13 -3.78 17.40 -5.99
CA GLN A 13 -4.47 17.45 -4.70
C GLN A 13 -3.63 16.80 -3.60
N ARG A 14 -3.09 15.59 -3.86
CA ARG A 14 -2.22 14.88 -2.92
C ARG A 14 -0.95 15.68 -2.63
N ARG A 15 -0.32 16.26 -3.66
CA ARG A 15 0.88 17.07 -3.49
C ARG A 15 0.65 18.33 -2.66
N PHE A 16 -0.49 18.99 -2.87
CA PHE A 16 -0.87 20.14 -2.07
C PHE A 16 -1.21 19.74 -0.62
N GLU A 17 -1.89 18.62 -0.42
CA GLU A 17 -2.23 18.11 0.91
C GLU A 17 -0.98 17.74 1.72
N SER A 18 -0.05 16.99 1.13
CA SER A 18 1.22 16.62 1.79
C SER A 18 2.02 17.86 2.18
N GLU A 19 2.13 18.84 1.29
CA GLU A 19 2.84 20.09 1.55
C GLU A 19 2.20 20.89 2.69
N ARG A 20 0.86 20.98 2.72
CA ARG A 20 0.13 21.62 3.83
C ARG A 20 0.38 20.93 5.16
N ILE A 21 0.38 19.59 5.17
CA ILE A 21 0.67 18.81 6.38
C ILE A 21 2.09 19.08 6.85
N ARG A 22 3.07 19.06 5.93
CA ARG A 22 4.49 19.35 6.24
C ARG A 22 4.69 20.77 6.75
N ARG A 23 4.00 21.78 6.20
CA ARG A 23 4.03 23.16 6.74
C ARG A 23 3.47 23.23 8.15
N ARG A 24 2.37 22.51 8.43
CA ARG A 24 1.69 22.55 9.73
C ARG A 24 2.42 21.73 10.80
N TYR A 25 3.02 20.62 10.40
CA TYR A 25 3.75 19.70 11.27
C TYR A 25 5.11 19.36 10.61
N PRO A 26 6.12 20.23 10.75
CA PRO A 26 7.43 20.03 10.10
C PRO A 26 8.17 18.81 10.66
N ASP A 27 8.05 18.56 11.96
CA ASP A 27 8.66 17.41 12.67
C ASP A 27 7.86 16.11 12.49
N ARG A 28 6.78 16.14 11.70
CA ARG A 28 5.97 14.95 11.42
C ARG A 28 5.95 14.64 9.94
N ILE A 29 5.83 13.36 9.68
CA ILE A 29 5.89 12.78 8.35
C ILE A 29 4.52 12.18 8.06
N PRO A 30 3.87 12.59 6.96
CA PRO A 30 2.61 12.02 6.54
C PRO A 30 2.85 10.65 5.91
N VAL A 31 2.32 9.62 6.55
CA VAL A 31 2.47 8.21 6.14
C VAL A 31 1.10 7.64 5.84
N ILE A 32 0.97 6.99 4.69
CA ILE A 32 -0.23 6.29 4.27
C ILE A 32 0.01 4.80 4.47
N VAL A 33 -0.76 4.18 5.38
CA VAL A 33 -0.68 2.75 5.66
C VAL A 33 -1.90 2.05 5.08
N GLN A 34 -1.68 1.08 4.18
CA GLN A 34 -2.76 0.22 3.69
C GLN A 34 -2.35 -1.26 3.74
N PRO A 35 -3.31 -2.18 3.90
CA PRO A 35 -3.02 -3.60 3.74
C PRO A 35 -2.52 -3.87 2.32
N LEU A 36 -1.50 -4.72 2.20
CA LEU A 36 -1.05 -5.20 0.91
C LEU A 36 -2.16 -6.09 0.35
N LEU A 37 -2.79 -5.63 -0.73
CA LEU A 37 -3.69 -6.46 -1.53
C LEU A 37 -2.84 -7.52 -2.23
N THR A 38 -2.60 -8.63 -1.55
CA THR A 38 -2.21 -9.86 -2.21
C THR A 38 -3.43 -10.26 -3.01
N SER A 39 -3.39 -10.04 -4.33
CA SER A 39 -4.41 -10.62 -5.20
C SER A 39 -4.36 -12.12 -4.98
N SER A 40 -5.31 -12.67 -4.21
CA SER A 40 -5.52 -14.11 -4.09
C SER A 40 -5.99 -14.60 -5.47
N SER A 41 -5.04 -14.76 -6.37
CA SER A 41 -5.20 -15.35 -7.69
C SER A 41 -3.83 -15.82 -8.18
N SER A 42 -3.27 -16.81 -7.47
CA SER A 42 -2.78 -17.98 -8.20
C SER A 42 -3.98 -18.89 -8.42
N SER A 43 -4.73 -18.62 -9.49
CA SER A 43 -5.23 -19.73 -10.30
C SER A 43 -4.21 -19.91 -11.41
N SER A 44 -3.42 -20.97 -11.26
CA SER A 44 -2.51 -21.46 -12.30
C SER A 44 -3.31 -21.95 -13.50
N SER A 45 -2.90 -21.56 -14.71
CA SER A 45 -3.03 -22.22 -16.02
C SER A 45 -2.98 -21.13 -17.09
N SER A 46 -2.11 -21.13 -18.10
CA SER A 46 -1.07 -22.05 -18.51
C SER A 46 -0.14 -21.24 -19.39
N SER A 47 1.17 -21.44 -19.29
CA SER A 47 2.08 -21.08 -20.35
C SER A 47 1.68 -21.81 -21.64
N SER A 48 1.40 -21.09 -22.72
CA SER A 48 1.64 -21.58 -24.08
C SER A 48 1.88 -20.43 -25.05
N ILE A 49 3.02 -20.57 -25.70
CA ILE A 49 3.68 -19.77 -26.72
C ILE A 49 3.05 -20.03 -28.10
N PHE A 50 3.04 -18.99 -28.97
CA PHE A 50 2.78 -18.99 -30.43
C PHE A 50 1.38 -19.49 -30.86
N THR A 51 0.62 -18.85 -31.77
CA THR A 51 0.97 -18.61 -33.18
C THR A 51 0.21 -17.42 -33.79
N THR A 52 0.83 -16.85 -34.81
CA THR A 52 0.33 -15.93 -35.85
C THR A 52 -1.15 -16.05 -36.25
N SER A 53 -1.84 -14.91 -36.38
CA SER A 53 -2.42 -14.39 -37.65
C SER A 53 -3.65 -13.49 -37.44
N LEU A 54 -3.50 -12.25 -37.90
CA LEU A 54 -4.43 -11.53 -38.79
C LEU A 54 -5.95 -11.59 -38.56
N PHE A 55 -6.49 -10.37 -38.39
CA PHE A 55 -7.74 -9.83 -38.97
C PHE A 55 -9.08 -9.91 -38.18
N HIS A 56 -9.74 -8.74 -38.21
CA HIS A 56 -11.19 -8.42 -38.06
C HIS A 56 -11.78 -8.02 -36.69
N SER A 57 -11.81 -6.70 -36.50
CA SER A 57 -12.97 -5.79 -36.31
C SER A 57 -14.15 -6.08 -35.37
N PHE A 58 -14.53 -4.98 -34.69
CA PHE A 58 -15.85 -4.46 -34.24
C PHE A 58 -16.19 -4.46 -32.72
N PRO A 59 -16.64 -3.30 -32.16
CA PRO A 59 -17.04 -3.12 -30.76
C PRO A 59 -18.56 -3.09 -30.54
N SER A 60 -19.06 -3.54 -29.36
CA SER A 60 -20.36 -3.09 -28.81
C SER A 60 -20.60 -3.46 -27.34
N SER A 61 -21.32 -2.55 -26.68
CA SER A 61 -21.76 -2.45 -25.28
C SER A 61 -22.49 -3.66 -24.68
N SER A 62 -22.29 -3.91 -23.39
CA SER A 62 -23.30 -3.63 -22.32
C SER A 62 -22.90 -4.21 -20.97
N SER A 63 -23.24 -3.46 -19.92
CA SER A 63 -23.12 -3.78 -18.50
C SER A 63 -23.51 -5.21 -18.13
N SER A 64 -22.72 -5.82 -17.25
CA SER A 64 -23.29 -6.45 -16.06
C SER A 64 -22.23 -6.48 -14.95
N SER A 65 -22.56 -5.75 -13.88
CA SER A 65 -22.10 -5.84 -12.50
C SER A 65 -20.85 -6.68 -12.24
N SER A 66 -19.75 -6.00 -11.88
CA SER A 66 -18.68 -6.60 -11.09
C SER A 66 -19.31 -7.26 -9.87
N MET A 67 -19.33 -8.59 -9.86
CA MET A 67 -19.63 -9.36 -8.68
C MET A 67 -18.69 -8.90 -7.57
N SER A 68 -19.31 -8.32 -6.54
CA SER A 68 -18.70 -7.99 -5.28
C SER A 68 -18.19 -9.29 -4.66
N CYS A 69 -16.91 -9.59 -4.87
CA CYS A 69 -16.25 -10.63 -4.11
C CYS A 69 -15.95 -10.03 -2.73
N ASN A 70 -16.79 -10.39 -1.76
CA ASN A 70 -16.53 -10.21 -0.34
C ASN A 70 -15.20 -10.89 0.01
N GLU A 71 -14.12 -10.12 0.07
CA GLU A 71 -12.89 -10.58 0.71
C GLU A 71 -12.98 -10.25 2.20
N ALA A 72 -12.85 -11.29 3.03
CA ALA A 72 -13.01 -11.23 4.47
C ALA A 72 -12.23 -10.04 5.06
N PRO A 73 -12.87 -9.21 5.90
CA PRO A 73 -12.27 -7.97 6.35
C PRO A 73 -11.14 -8.34 7.31
N LEU A 74 -9.89 -8.34 6.81
CA LEU A 74 -8.82 -7.84 7.67
C LEU A 74 -9.37 -6.53 8.25
N THR A 75 -9.48 -6.44 9.57
CA THR A 75 -9.97 -5.25 10.27
C THR A 75 -9.24 -4.04 9.68
N ARG A 76 -9.91 -3.37 8.76
CA ARG A 76 -9.31 -2.30 7.97
C ARG A 76 -9.05 -1.20 8.97
N LEU A 77 -7.80 -0.74 9.05
CA LEU A 77 -7.48 0.39 9.90
C LEU A 77 -8.48 1.50 9.59
N GLU A 78 -9.19 1.98 10.61
CA GLU A 78 -10.19 3.05 10.48
C GLU A 78 -9.63 4.30 9.79
N ASN A 79 -8.32 4.51 9.92
CA ASN A 79 -7.58 5.59 9.32
C ASN A 79 -6.36 5.02 8.60
N GLU A 80 -6.20 5.36 7.33
CA GLU A 80 -4.99 5.06 6.55
C GLU A 80 -3.91 6.13 6.71
N LYS A 81 -4.27 7.34 7.15
CA LYS A 81 -3.35 8.48 7.33
C LYS A 81 -2.78 8.49 8.74
N PHE A 82 -1.45 8.39 8.84
CA PHE A 82 -0.70 8.42 10.08
C PHE A 82 0.30 9.57 10.08
N LEU A 83 0.42 10.25 11.22
CA LEU A 83 1.34 11.36 11.44
C LEU A 83 2.45 10.93 12.39
N VAL A 84 3.57 10.50 11.83
CA VAL A 84 4.67 9.88 12.58
C VAL A 84 5.79 10.91 12.77
N PRO A 85 6.37 11.05 13.97
CA PRO A 85 7.50 11.98 14.16
C PRO A 85 8.73 11.54 13.37
N SER A 86 9.52 12.51 12.88
CA SER A 86 10.77 12.26 12.14
C SER A 86 11.82 11.51 12.97
N GLU A 87 11.91 11.81 14.27
CA GLU A 87 12.82 11.17 15.22
C GLU A 87 12.46 9.71 15.55
N LEU A 88 11.23 9.29 15.24
CA LEU A 88 10.77 7.94 15.54
C LEU A 88 11.40 6.93 14.57
N SER A 89 11.85 5.78 15.09
CA SER A 89 12.34 4.68 14.25
C SER A 89 11.20 3.87 13.63
N PHE A 90 11.45 3.25 12.49
CA PHE A 90 10.47 2.40 11.84
C PHE A 90 10.04 1.22 12.72
N GLY A 91 10.95 0.64 13.50
CA GLY A 91 10.62 -0.43 14.45
C GLY A 91 9.57 -0.03 15.48
N GLN A 92 9.66 1.20 16.00
CA GLN A 92 8.65 1.74 16.91
C GLN A 92 7.30 1.94 16.19
N PHE A 93 7.34 2.45 14.96
CA PHE A 93 6.12 2.65 14.15
C PHE A 93 5.42 1.31 13.86
N ALA A 94 6.16 0.32 13.37
CA ALA A 94 5.68 -1.02 13.10
C ALA A 94 5.03 -1.66 14.33
N TYR A 95 5.63 -1.50 15.51
CA TYR A 95 5.06 -1.98 16.77
C TYR A 95 3.70 -1.32 17.10
N ASN A 96 3.58 0.00 16.87
CA ASN A 96 2.31 0.71 17.05
C ASN A 96 1.22 0.17 16.13
N ILE A 97 1.53 -0.07 14.85
CA ILE A 97 0.59 -0.65 13.88
C ILE A 97 0.17 -2.06 14.30
N ARG A 98 1.13 -2.91 14.68
CA ARG A 98 0.85 -4.29 15.14
C ARG A 98 -0.11 -4.32 16.33
N ARG A 99 0.07 -3.39 17.29
CA ARG A 99 -0.82 -3.24 18.46
C ARG A 99 -2.22 -2.79 18.08
N ARG A 100 -2.36 -1.91 17.09
CA ARG A 100 -3.67 -1.44 16.59
C ARG A 100 -4.47 -2.58 15.96
N LEU A 101 -3.79 -3.46 15.22
CA LEU A 101 -4.37 -4.64 14.58
C LEU A 101 -4.72 -5.76 15.58
N ARG A 102 -4.40 -5.61 16.88
CA ARG A 102 -4.59 -6.64 17.92
C ARG A 102 -4.00 -8.01 17.53
N LEU A 103 -2.88 -8.01 16.83
CA LEU A 103 -2.23 -9.24 16.38
C LEU A 103 -1.55 -9.96 17.54
N ARG A 104 -1.64 -11.31 17.54
CA ARG A 104 -0.93 -12.15 18.51
C ARG A 104 0.57 -12.14 18.27
N ALA A 105 1.33 -12.54 19.30
CA ALA A 105 2.78 -12.68 19.23
C ALA A 105 3.21 -13.68 18.13
N GLU A 106 2.35 -14.67 17.87
CA GLU A 106 2.56 -15.78 16.93
C GLU A 106 2.57 -15.34 15.45
N HIS A 107 1.93 -14.22 15.09
CA HIS A 107 1.87 -13.77 13.70
C HIS A 107 3.00 -12.78 13.40
N ALA A 108 3.80 -13.07 12.37
CA ALA A 108 4.75 -12.12 11.82
C ALA A 108 4.04 -11.19 10.83
N LEU A 109 4.28 -9.88 10.99
CA LEU A 109 3.79 -8.87 10.06
C LEU A 109 4.96 -8.30 9.28
N PHE A 110 4.87 -8.36 7.95
CA PHE A 110 5.83 -7.74 7.06
C PHE A 110 5.37 -6.36 6.65
N PHE A 111 6.35 -5.47 6.50
CA PHE A 111 6.12 -4.11 6.04
C PHE A 111 6.97 -3.84 4.80
N TYR A 112 6.39 -3.08 3.88
CA TYR A 112 7.04 -2.66 2.64
C TYR A 112 6.78 -1.19 2.40
N ILE A 113 7.76 -0.48 1.85
CA ILE A 113 7.67 0.94 1.51
C ILE A 113 7.88 1.11 0.01
N GLY A 114 7.05 1.98 -0.59
CA GLY A 114 7.13 2.33 -2.01
C GLY A 114 6.48 1.31 -2.95
N LEU A 115 6.64 1.52 -4.26
CA LEU A 115 5.98 0.73 -5.30
C LEU A 115 6.69 -0.60 -5.62
N TYR A 116 7.99 -0.66 -5.36
CA TYR A 116 8.84 -1.83 -5.64
C TYR A 116 8.94 -2.78 -4.43
N GLY A 117 8.22 -2.50 -3.34
CA GLY A 117 8.17 -3.36 -2.16
C GLY A 117 9.48 -3.42 -1.37
N LYS A 118 10.12 -2.27 -1.08
CA LYS A 118 11.36 -2.25 -0.27
C LYS A 118 11.05 -2.57 1.18
N GLN A 119 11.78 -3.49 1.78
CA GLN A 119 11.72 -3.68 3.23
C GLN A 119 12.47 -2.54 3.94
N PRO A 120 11.80 -1.81 4.85
CA PRO A 120 12.45 -0.77 5.63
C PRO A 120 13.35 -1.34 6.71
N ILE A 121 14.42 -0.62 7.02
CA ILE A 121 15.33 -0.98 8.11
C ILE A 121 14.70 -0.52 9.44
N LEU A 122 14.56 -1.43 10.41
CA LEU A 122 13.95 -1.12 11.72
C LEU A 122 14.73 -0.04 12.49
N SER A 123 16.04 0.01 12.30
CA SER A 123 16.94 1.01 12.90
C SER A 123 16.89 2.36 12.20
N SER A 124 16.33 2.47 11.00
CA SER A 124 16.20 3.75 10.29
C SER A 124 15.07 4.58 10.87
N THR A 125 15.28 5.89 10.87
CA THR A 125 14.26 6.87 11.26
C THR A 125 13.26 7.09 10.13
N MET A 126 12.05 7.51 10.49
CA MET A 126 11.01 7.82 9.51
C MET A 126 11.45 8.94 8.55
N GLU A 127 12.30 9.85 9.02
CA GLU A 127 12.89 10.93 8.20
C GLU A 127 13.71 10.39 7.02
N ILE A 128 14.65 9.49 7.30
CA ILE A 128 15.51 8.88 6.29
C ILE A 128 14.66 8.14 5.26
N LEU A 129 13.74 7.29 5.75
CA LEU A 129 12.82 6.54 4.90
C LEU A 129 11.95 7.46 4.04
N TYR A 130 11.46 8.55 4.60
CA TYR A 130 10.68 9.52 3.84
C TYR A 130 11.51 10.19 2.75
N ASN A 131 12.73 10.64 3.03
CA ASN A 131 13.50 11.36 2.03
C ASN A 131 13.95 10.44 0.88
N GLU A 132 14.27 9.18 1.18
CA GLU A 132 14.69 8.19 0.19
C GLU A 132 13.54 7.49 -0.54
N LEU A 133 12.39 7.28 0.12
CA LEU A 133 11.33 6.38 -0.36
C LEU A 133 9.96 7.05 -0.59
N LYS A 134 9.80 8.35 -0.28
CA LYS A 134 8.55 9.07 -0.57
C LYS A 134 8.25 9.09 -2.07
N ASP A 135 6.97 9.23 -2.38
CA ASP A 135 6.50 9.36 -3.75
C ASP A 135 6.59 10.82 -4.25
N LEU A 136 6.28 11.05 -5.53
CA LEU A 136 6.29 12.38 -6.14
C LEU A 136 5.22 13.32 -5.55
N ASP A 137 4.16 12.73 -4.99
CA ASP A 137 3.15 13.47 -4.25
C ASP A 137 3.60 13.90 -2.84
N GLY A 138 4.71 13.36 -2.31
CA GLY A 138 5.18 13.70 -0.97
C GLY A 138 4.48 12.98 0.16
N PHE A 139 3.76 11.88 -0.09
CA PHE A 139 3.37 10.94 0.96
C PHE A 139 4.29 9.71 0.97
N LEU A 140 4.45 9.12 2.16
CA LEU A 140 5.11 7.83 2.32
C LEU A 140 4.08 6.71 2.27
N TYR A 141 4.14 5.87 1.24
CA TYR A 141 3.23 4.72 1.12
C TYR A 141 3.88 3.50 1.77
N VAL A 142 3.23 3.01 2.81
CA VAL A 142 3.65 1.84 3.57
C VAL A 142 2.54 0.80 3.48
N CYS A 143 2.87 -0.42 3.12
CA CYS A 143 1.93 -1.52 3.15
C CYS A 143 2.39 -2.62 4.08
N TYR A 144 1.43 -3.36 4.62
CA TYR A 144 1.69 -4.50 5.47
C TYR A 144 1.04 -5.77 4.92
N ALA A 145 1.73 -6.90 5.10
CA ALA A 145 1.22 -8.22 4.75
C ALA A 145 1.43 -9.16 5.94
N ASP A 146 0.45 -10.03 6.18
CA ASP A 146 0.62 -11.16 7.10
C ASP A 146 1.54 -12.20 6.44
N GLU A 147 2.37 -12.87 7.22
CA GLU A 147 3.15 -14.04 6.77
C GLU A 147 2.23 -15.24 6.51
N LYS A 148 1.37 -15.14 5.49
CA LYS A 148 0.61 -16.26 4.94
C LYS A 148 0.94 -16.37 3.46
N VAL A 149 2.11 -16.90 3.16
CA VAL A 149 2.46 -17.25 1.78
C VAL A 149 3.16 -18.60 1.78
N PHE A 150 2.53 -19.55 1.07
CA PHE A 150 3.01 -20.87 0.69
C PHE A 150 3.19 -21.92 1.79
N GLY A 151 2.08 -22.58 2.13
CA GLY A 151 2.08 -24.01 2.45
C GLY A 151 1.49 -24.76 1.27
#